data_AF-A0A662RU19-F1
#
_entry.id   AF-A0A662RU19-F1
#
_cell.length_a   1.000
_cell.length_b   1.000
_cell.length_c   1.000
_cell.angle_alpha   90.00
_cell.angle_beta   90.00
_cell.angle_gamma   90.00
#
_symmetry.space_group_name_H-M   'P 1'
#
loop_
_entity.id
_entity.type
_entity.pdbx_description
1 polymer ?
#
loop_
_entity_poly.entity_id
_entity_poly.type
_entity_poly.pdbx_seq_one_letter_code
_entity_poly.pdbx_strand_id
1 'polypeptide(L)'
;MIEPISRRIKIEELKNYGFALHPLYTIEVKIEQTVKESPDIIHRILTDTGLISRATIPFEVVSNFRGSADNKPFYSATIIHEGIERRYTVAARDTGGLIRSRVDYEPVIQPEELKLVHPAEFARMGIEVKDWELHNYHHYFMLFISSRHYESFDIIVKGGEKYTSVWISLAESDLRTRRVPCSWYLNKLAVFSGLEEEVRRKISERK
;
A
#
# COMPACT_ATOMS: atom_id res chain seq x y z
N MET A 1 7.07 -14.40 11.71
CA MET A 1 5.80 -14.66 11.01
C MET A 1 4.69 -14.19 11.94
N ILE A 2 3.75 -13.39 11.44
CA ILE A 2 2.64 -12.80 12.19
C ILE A 2 1.42 -13.67 11.99
N GLU A 3 0.88 -14.19 13.09
CA GLU A 3 -0.31 -15.03 13.08
C GLU A 3 -1.57 -14.18 13.28
N PRO A 4 -2.52 -14.16 12.32
CA PRO A 4 -3.76 -13.43 12.49
C PRO A 4 -4.62 -14.09 13.56
N ILE A 5 -5.14 -13.30 14.50
CA ILE A 5 -6.17 -13.72 15.45
C ILE A 5 -7.49 -13.92 14.70
N SER A 6 -7.79 -13.00 13.81
CA SER A 6 -8.92 -13.06 12.90
C SER A 6 -8.49 -12.48 11.55
N ARG A 7 -9.09 -13.01 10.50
CA ARG A 7 -8.93 -12.49 9.14
C ARG A 7 -10.24 -12.60 8.39
N ARG A 8 -10.56 -11.55 7.65
CA ARG A 8 -11.66 -11.48 6.71
C ARG A 8 -11.11 -11.02 5.37
N ILE A 9 -11.38 -11.78 4.32
CA ILE A 9 -11.03 -11.42 2.94
C ILE A 9 -12.32 -11.24 2.16
N LYS A 10 -12.46 -10.10 1.52
CA LYS A 10 -13.60 -9.75 0.66
C LYS A 10 -13.07 -9.38 -0.72
N ILE A 11 -13.56 -10.10 -1.74
CA ILE A 11 -13.37 -9.67 -3.13
C ILE A 11 -14.42 -8.59 -3.40
N GLU A 12 -14.00 -7.34 -3.59
CA GLU A 12 -14.90 -6.23 -3.92
C GLU A 12 -15.24 -6.26 -5.41
N GLU A 13 -14.22 -6.46 -6.26
CA GLU A 13 -14.38 -6.55 -7.70
C GLU A 13 -13.65 -7.77 -8.25
N LEU A 14 -14.31 -8.48 -9.17
CA LEU A 14 -13.72 -9.50 -10.02
C LEU A 14 -14.52 -9.49 -11.33
N LYS A 15 -14.10 -8.65 -12.27
CA LYS A 15 -14.87 -8.41 -13.50
C LYS A 15 -13.96 -8.44 -14.71
N ASN A 16 -14.40 -9.15 -15.76
CA ASN A 16 -13.76 -9.10 -17.07
C ASN A 16 -14.34 -7.93 -17.87
N TYR A 17 -13.52 -6.96 -18.22
CA TYR A 17 -13.87 -5.86 -19.14
C TYR A 17 -13.46 -6.15 -20.59
N GLY A 18 -12.74 -7.25 -20.82
CA GLY A 18 -12.35 -7.72 -22.14
C GLY A 18 -13.28 -8.80 -22.70
N PHE A 19 -12.81 -9.46 -23.76
CA PHE A 19 -13.51 -10.57 -24.39
C PHE A 19 -13.02 -11.92 -23.82
N ALA A 20 -13.74 -13.00 -24.10
CA ALA A 20 -13.37 -14.33 -23.61
C ALA A 20 -11.95 -14.76 -24.06
N LEU A 21 -11.56 -14.43 -25.31
CA LEU A 21 -10.24 -14.74 -25.87
C LEU A 21 -9.15 -13.72 -25.48
N HIS A 22 -9.55 -12.52 -25.07
CA HIS A 22 -8.65 -11.45 -24.62
C HIS A 22 -9.18 -10.83 -23.33
N PRO A 23 -9.07 -11.53 -22.19
CA PRO A 23 -9.56 -11.03 -20.93
C PRO A 23 -8.79 -9.78 -20.48
N LEU A 24 -9.51 -8.89 -19.80
CA LEU A 24 -9.01 -7.69 -19.12
C LEU A 24 -9.71 -7.63 -17.76
N TYR A 25 -9.22 -8.44 -16.81
CA TYR A 25 -9.80 -8.50 -15.48
C TYR A 25 -9.40 -7.27 -14.67
N THR A 26 -10.36 -6.72 -13.93
CA THR A 26 -10.09 -5.88 -12.76
C THR A 26 -10.45 -6.69 -11.52
N ILE A 27 -9.50 -6.75 -10.59
CA ILE A 27 -9.64 -7.51 -9.34
C ILE A 27 -9.31 -6.57 -8.19
N GLU A 28 -10.26 -6.40 -7.27
CA GLU A 28 -10.10 -5.65 -6.02
C GLU A 28 -10.37 -6.57 -4.83
N VAL A 29 -9.43 -6.59 -3.90
CA VAL A 29 -9.48 -7.40 -2.68
C VAL A 29 -9.28 -6.50 -1.47
N LYS A 30 -10.21 -6.59 -0.52
CA LYS A 30 -10.08 -6.00 0.81
C LYS A 30 -9.83 -7.09 1.84
N ILE A 31 -8.87 -6.84 2.71
CA ILE A 31 -8.45 -7.75 3.75
C ILE A 31 -8.49 -6.97 5.06
N GLU A 32 -9.15 -7.55 6.05
CA GLU A 32 -9.21 -7.02 7.41
C GLU A 32 -8.69 -8.11 8.32
N GLN A 33 -7.69 -7.80 9.15
CA GLN A 33 -7.16 -8.75 10.11
C GLN A 33 -6.78 -8.08 11.41
N THR A 34 -6.77 -8.88 12.47
CA THR A 34 -6.36 -8.46 13.80
C THR A 34 -5.18 -9.32 14.26
N VAL A 35 -4.15 -8.69 14.82
CA VAL A 35 -2.90 -9.34 15.24
C VAL A 35 -2.48 -8.89 16.64
N LYS A 36 -1.54 -9.60 17.28
CA LYS A 36 -1.05 -9.28 18.64
C LYS A 36 0.09 -8.27 18.62
N GLU A 37 0.85 -8.25 17.54
CA GLU A 37 2.01 -7.40 17.32
C GLU A 37 1.58 -5.94 17.31
N SER A 38 2.37 -5.07 17.94
CA SER A 38 2.12 -3.63 17.92
C SER A 38 2.34 -3.05 16.51
N PRO A 39 1.76 -1.87 16.20
CA PRO A 39 2.00 -1.19 14.93
C PRO A 39 3.48 -0.97 14.64
N ASP A 40 4.26 -0.65 15.67
CA ASP A 40 5.72 -0.51 15.63
C ASP A 40 6.44 -1.81 15.22
N ILE A 41 6.03 -2.96 15.79
CA ILE A 41 6.60 -4.27 15.43
C ILE A 41 6.27 -4.62 13.97
N ILE A 42 5.02 -4.42 13.56
CA ILE A 42 4.58 -4.68 12.18
C ILE A 42 5.35 -3.77 11.21
N HIS A 43 5.52 -2.50 11.56
CA HIS A 43 6.27 -1.54 10.78
C HIS A 43 7.72 -2.01 10.56
N ARG A 44 8.42 -2.41 11.63
CA ARG A 44 9.80 -2.94 11.55
C ARG A 44 9.89 -4.17 10.65
N ILE A 45 9.01 -5.14 10.85
CA ILE A 45 8.96 -6.36 10.03
C ILE A 45 8.75 -6.01 8.54
N LEU A 46 7.89 -5.05 8.24
CA LEU A 46 7.61 -4.63 6.86
C LEU A 46 8.70 -3.72 6.27
N THR A 47 9.53 -3.09 7.10
CA THR A 47 10.82 -2.53 6.66
C THR A 47 11.75 -3.65 6.21
N ASP A 48 11.88 -4.74 6.99
CA ASP A 48 12.77 -5.86 6.66
C ASP A 48 12.35 -6.59 5.38
N THR A 49 11.05 -6.63 5.05
CA THR A 49 10.61 -7.17 3.75
C THR A 49 10.88 -6.22 2.58
N GLY A 50 11.13 -4.94 2.86
CA GLY A 50 11.24 -3.87 1.87
C GLY A 50 9.91 -3.26 1.45
N LEU A 51 8.80 -3.57 2.13
CA LEU A 51 7.52 -2.90 1.90
C LEU A 51 7.57 -1.45 2.38
N ILE A 52 8.18 -1.18 3.53
CA ILE A 52 8.50 0.18 3.99
C ILE A 52 9.88 0.52 3.45
N SER A 53 9.94 1.17 2.28
CA SER A 53 11.20 1.49 1.60
C SER A 53 11.05 2.68 0.67
N ARG A 54 12.16 3.14 0.08
CA ARG A 54 12.13 4.23 -0.91
C ARG A 54 11.34 3.90 -2.18
N ALA A 55 11.11 2.62 -2.46
CA ALA A 55 10.31 2.18 -3.61
C ALA A 55 8.82 2.47 -3.42
N THR A 56 8.35 2.45 -2.17
CA THR A 56 6.93 2.63 -1.80
C THR A 56 6.69 3.97 -1.11
N ILE A 57 7.73 4.61 -0.57
CA ILE A 57 7.68 5.91 0.10
C ILE A 57 8.77 6.79 -0.52
N PRO A 58 8.47 7.51 -1.62
CA PRO A 58 9.48 8.25 -2.35
C PRO A 58 9.95 9.50 -1.58
N PHE A 59 11.24 9.80 -1.72
CA PHE A 59 11.90 11.04 -1.25
C PHE A 59 12.46 11.87 -2.42
N GLU A 60 12.19 11.41 -3.64
CA GLU A 60 12.55 12.06 -4.90
C GLU A 60 11.30 12.11 -5.78
N VAL A 61 11.33 12.95 -6.82
CA VAL A 61 10.20 13.07 -7.74
C VAL A 61 9.94 11.73 -8.43
N VAL A 62 8.69 11.29 -8.42
CA VAL A 62 8.23 10.06 -9.07
C VAL A 62 7.18 10.37 -10.12
N SER A 63 7.04 9.47 -11.09
CA SER A 63 6.14 9.65 -12.24
C SER A 63 5.06 8.59 -12.25
N ASN A 64 3.83 9.04 -12.48
CA ASN A 64 2.61 8.22 -12.51
C ASN A 64 2.41 7.36 -11.24
N PHE A 65 2.99 7.80 -10.14
CA PHE A 65 2.96 7.16 -8.84
C PHE A 65 2.59 8.20 -7.80
N ARG A 66 1.46 7.98 -7.11
CA ARG A 66 1.00 8.84 -6.02
C ARG A 66 0.57 7.98 -4.84
N GLY A 67 0.21 8.62 -3.73
CA GLY A 67 -0.28 7.91 -2.55
C GLY A 67 -1.51 7.04 -2.84
N SER A 68 -2.70 7.62 -2.94
CA SER A 68 -3.91 6.85 -3.29
C SER A 68 -4.69 7.45 -4.47
N ALA A 69 -5.65 6.69 -4.99
CA ALA A 69 -6.66 7.19 -5.92
C ALA A 69 -7.52 8.35 -5.36
N ASP A 70 -7.50 8.58 -4.04
CA ASP A 70 -8.24 9.65 -3.37
C ASP A 70 -7.33 10.76 -2.81
N ASN A 71 -6.11 10.89 -3.36
CA ASN A 71 -5.10 11.89 -2.96
C ASN A 71 -4.62 11.77 -1.49
N LYS A 72 -4.62 10.56 -0.91
CA LYS A 72 -3.92 10.31 0.36
C LYS A 72 -2.40 10.46 0.18
N PRO A 73 -1.63 10.75 1.25
CA PRO A 73 -0.17 10.78 1.20
C PRO A 73 0.41 9.41 0.82
N PHE A 74 1.67 9.36 0.38
CA PHE A 74 2.38 8.09 0.23
C PHE A 74 2.45 7.34 1.57
N TYR A 75 2.73 8.06 2.64
CA TYR A 75 2.83 7.51 3.99
C TYR A 75 2.35 8.53 5.02
N SER A 76 1.69 8.06 6.08
CA SER A 76 1.36 8.86 7.25
C SER A 76 1.48 7.99 8.50
N ALA A 77 2.00 8.56 9.58
CA ALA A 77 2.12 7.85 10.85
C ALA A 77 1.97 8.79 12.04
N THR A 78 1.44 8.27 13.14
CA THR A 78 1.61 8.86 14.46
C THR A 78 2.86 8.25 15.09
N ILE A 79 3.84 9.10 15.43
CA ILE A 79 5.14 8.67 15.93
C ILE A 79 5.46 9.31 17.28
N ILE A 80 6.26 8.63 18.10
CA ILE A 80 6.94 9.21 19.25
C ILE A 80 8.38 9.49 18.86
N HIS A 81 8.75 10.77 18.81
CA HIS A 81 10.12 11.20 18.54
C HIS A 81 10.55 12.15 19.64
N GLU A 82 11.68 11.85 20.30
CA GLU A 82 12.19 12.62 21.44
C GLU A 82 11.17 12.74 22.59
N GLY A 83 10.37 11.68 22.79
CA GLY A 83 9.31 11.65 23.81
C GLY A 83 8.06 12.45 23.48
N ILE A 84 7.98 13.07 22.29
CA ILE A 84 6.85 13.88 21.85
C ILE A 84 6.10 13.13 20.74
N GLU A 85 4.77 13.04 20.90
CA GLU A 85 3.90 12.52 19.86
C GLU A 85 3.74 13.54 18.73
N ARG A 86 3.99 13.11 17.49
CA ARG A 86 3.84 13.95 16.29
C ARG A 86 3.24 13.14 15.16
N ARG A 87 2.55 13.83 14.25
CA ARG A 87 2.13 13.25 12.98
C ARG A 87 3.23 13.46 11.94
N TYR A 88 3.72 12.37 11.38
CA TYR A 88 4.66 12.35 10.26
C TYR A 88 3.93 12.01 8.97
N THR A 89 4.17 12.73 7.88
CA THR A 89 3.54 12.50 6.58
C THR A 89 4.55 12.66 5.44
N VAL A 90 4.34 11.89 4.38
CA VAL A 90 5.01 12.06 3.07
C VAL A 90 3.91 12.26 2.04
N ALA A 91 3.52 13.51 1.81
CA ALA A 91 2.45 13.86 0.89
C ALA A 91 2.93 13.85 -0.56
N ALA A 92 2.04 13.54 -1.50
CA ALA A 92 2.30 13.66 -2.93
C ALA A 92 1.81 15.03 -3.43
N ARG A 93 2.74 15.91 -3.82
CA ARG A 93 2.43 17.17 -4.48
C ARG A 93 2.55 16.99 -5.99
N ASP A 94 1.45 17.11 -6.71
CA ASP A 94 1.47 17.18 -8.18
C ASP A 94 2.30 18.40 -8.61
N THR A 95 3.37 18.18 -9.35
CA THR A 95 4.26 19.26 -9.80
C THR A 95 3.75 19.96 -11.06
N GLY A 96 2.64 19.47 -11.63
CA GLY A 96 2.15 19.87 -12.95
C GLY A 96 2.99 19.27 -14.07
N GLY A 97 2.33 18.92 -15.17
CA GLY A 97 2.97 18.42 -16.39
C GLY A 97 2.20 18.86 -17.63
N LEU A 98 2.91 19.36 -18.64
CA LEU A 98 2.33 19.76 -19.93
C LEU A 98 1.89 18.57 -20.80
N ILE A 99 2.34 17.35 -20.48
CA ILE A 99 2.17 16.16 -21.32
C ILE A 99 1.15 15.23 -20.67
N ARG A 100 0.03 14.98 -21.36
CA ARG A 100 -1.10 14.15 -20.90
C ARG A 100 -0.77 12.68 -20.58
N SER A 101 0.46 12.23 -20.82
CA SER A 101 0.90 10.84 -20.63
C SER A 101 1.85 10.65 -19.44
N ARG A 102 2.17 11.70 -18.69
CA ARG A 102 3.05 11.63 -17.52
C ARG A 102 2.66 12.69 -16.50
N VAL A 103 2.35 12.26 -15.28
CA VAL A 103 2.12 13.15 -14.14
C VAL A 103 3.24 12.91 -13.13
N ASP A 104 3.93 13.98 -12.74
CA ASP A 104 5.03 13.92 -11.79
C ASP A 104 4.55 14.37 -10.40
N TYR A 105 5.03 13.68 -9.37
CA TYR A 105 4.69 13.92 -7.98
C TYR A 105 5.95 14.12 -7.17
N GLU A 106 6.01 15.24 -6.46
CA GLU A 106 7.07 15.57 -5.51
C GLU A 106 6.64 15.18 -4.09
N PRO A 107 7.47 14.42 -3.37
CA PRO A 107 7.20 14.10 -1.98
C PRO A 107 7.44 15.32 -1.08
N VAL A 108 6.42 15.70 -0.30
CA VAL A 108 6.48 16.77 0.69
C VAL A 108 6.39 16.14 2.08
N ILE A 109 7.47 16.23 2.85
CA ILE A 109 7.57 15.62 4.18
C ILE A 109 7.12 16.64 5.24
N GLN A 110 6.29 16.20 6.17
CA GLN A 110 5.97 16.95 7.38
C GLN A 110 6.14 16.06 8.62
N PRO A 111 6.61 16.60 9.75
CA PRO A 111 7.04 17.99 9.91
C PRO A 111 8.42 18.24 9.26
N GLU A 112 8.73 19.50 8.94
CA GLU A 112 9.91 19.88 8.13
C GLU A 112 11.24 19.46 8.79
N GLU A 113 11.30 19.44 10.12
CA GLU A 113 12.48 18.98 10.87
C GLU A 113 12.82 17.50 10.62
N LEU A 114 11.85 16.69 10.17
CA LEU A 114 12.04 15.27 9.86
C LEU A 114 12.18 14.99 8.35
N LYS A 115 12.37 16.01 7.51
CA LYS A 115 12.40 15.84 6.04
C LYS A 115 13.46 14.91 5.49
N LEU A 116 14.53 14.65 6.25
CA LEU A 116 15.59 13.72 5.86
C LEU A 116 15.43 12.32 6.49
N VAL A 117 14.41 12.14 7.33
CA VAL A 117 14.18 10.91 8.10
C VAL A 117 13.18 10.04 7.35
N HIS A 118 13.70 9.08 6.58
CA HIS A 118 12.85 8.12 5.88
C HIS A 118 12.19 7.14 6.87
N PRO A 119 10.91 6.74 6.69
CA PRO A 119 10.23 5.81 7.60
C PRO A 119 10.97 4.50 7.86
N ALA A 120 11.64 3.94 6.85
CA ALA A 120 12.51 2.76 7.00
C ALA A 120 13.60 2.91 8.08
N GLU A 121 14.02 4.13 8.41
CA GLU A 121 15.06 4.41 9.40
C GLU A 121 14.52 4.64 10.82
N PHE A 122 13.19 4.73 11.00
CA PHE A 122 12.57 5.07 12.29
C PHE A 122 13.09 4.20 13.44
N ALA A 123 13.14 2.88 13.24
CA ALA A 123 13.61 1.95 14.26
C ALA A 123 15.08 2.20 14.64
N ARG A 124 15.94 2.51 13.66
CA ARG A 124 17.36 2.81 13.90
C ARG A 124 17.56 4.14 14.61
N MET A 125 16.62 5.06 14.45
CA MET A 125 16.62 6.39 15.07
C MET A 125 15.86 6.43 16.40
N GLY A 126 15.37 5.29 16.90
CA GLY A 126 14.60 5.23 18.15
C GLY A 126 13.24 5.91 18.08
N ILE A 127 12.67 6.05 16.88
CA ILE A 127 11.33 6.59 16.65
C ILE A 127 10.32 5.44 16.76
N GLU A 128 9.38 5.55 17.68
CA GLU A 128 8.31 4.57 17.87
C GLU A 128 7.11 4.92 16.99
N VAL A 129 6.50 3.92 16.35
CA VAL A 129 5.30 4.10 15.52
C VAL A 129 4.03 3.62 16.25
N LYS A 130 3.07 4.52 16.49
CA LYS A 130 1.79 4.21 17.17
C LYS A 130 0.71 3.74 16.21
N ASP A 131 0.65 4.32 15.02
CA ASP A 131 -0.22 3.93 13.92
C ASP A 131 0.41 4.43 12.62
N TRP A 132 0.08 3.78 11.51
CA TRP A 132 0.59 4.20 10.21
C TRP A 132 -0.29 3.71 9.06
N GLU A 133 -0.18 4.41 7.95
CA GLU A 133 -0.79 4.08 6.67
C GLU A 133 0.23 4.27 5.55
N LEU A 134 0.19 3.36 4.58
CA LEU A 134 0.97 3.39 3.35
C LEU A 134 0.01 3.24 2.18
N HIS A 135 0.13 4.14 1.22
CA HIS A 135 -0.73 4.20 0.04
C HIS A 135 0.15 4.25 -1.20
N ASN A 136 -0.05 3.33 -2.13
CA ASN A 136 0.63 3.31 -3.41
C ASN A 136 -0.37 3.12 -4.56
N TYR A 137 -0.51 4.15 -5.38
CA TYR A 137 -1.32 4.12 -6.59
C TYR A 137 -0.46 4.42 -7.82
N HIS A 138 -0.24 3.38 -8.62
CA HIS A 138 0.45 3.45 -9.90
C HIS A 138 -0.57 3.42 -11.02
N HIS A 139 -0.50 4.39 -11.92
CA HIS A 139 -1.33 4.42 -13.12
C HIS A 139 -0.45 4.40 -14.36
N TYR A 140 -0.86 3.64 -15.37
CA TYR A 140 -0.06 3.48 -16.57
C TYR A 140 -0.82 4.12 -17.74
N PHE A 141 -0.32 5.26 -18.21
CA PHE A 141 -0.84 5.88 -19.42
C PHE A 141 -0.34 5.12 -20.65
N MET A 142 -1.24 4.51 -21.41
CA MET A 142 -0.94 4.11 -22.78
C MET A 142 -1.41 5.21 -23.74
N LEU A 143 -0.51 5.65 -24.62
CA LEU A 143 -0.84 6.58 -25.70
C LEU A 143 -1.96 5.95 -26.56
N PHE A 144 -3.04 6.70 -26.78
CA PHE A 144 -4.15 6.38 -27.70
C PHE A 144 -5.09 5.21 -27.31
N ILE A 145 -4.94 4.60 -26.14
CA ILE A 145 -5.84 3.53 -25.67
C ILE A 145 -6.37 3.90 -24.28
N SER A 146 -7.69 3.79 -24.08
CA SER A 146 -8.37 4.00 -22.79
C SER A 146 -8.05 2.92 -21.73
N SER A 147 -6.99 2.12 -21.93
CA SER A 147 -6.53 1.10 -21.00
C SER A 147 -5.96 1.81 -19.76
N ARG A 148 -6.81 1.98 -18.76
CA ARG A 148 -6.41 2.44 -17.43
C ARG A 148 -5.83 1.24 -16.67
N HIS A 149 -4.70 0.69 -17.15
CA HIS A 149 -3.94 -0.24 -16.31
C HIS A 149 -3.47 0.53 -15.07
N TYR A 150 -3.77 0.00 -13.91
CA TYR A 150 -3.35 0.57 -12.63
C TYR A 150 -3.11 -0.55 -11.62
N GLU A 151 -2.28 -0.23 -10.66
CA GLU A 151 -2.07 -0.99 -9.43
C GLU A 151 -2.34 -0.06 -8.26
N SER A 152 -3.17 -0.50 -7.32
CA SER A 152 -3.48 0.19 -6.09
C SER A 152 -3.18 -0.73 -4.92
N PHE A 153 -2.40 -0.23 -3.98
CA PHE A 153 -2.08 -0.90 -2.73
C PHE A 153 -2.25 0.09 -1.59
N ASP A 154 -3.10 -0.25 -0.63
CA ASP A 154 -3.22 0.49 0.61
C ASP A 154 -3.05 -0.48 1.78
N ILE A 155 -2.29 -0.06 2.79
CA ILE A 155 -2.27 -0.73 4.09
C ILE A 155 -2.42 0.30 5.19
N ILE A 156 -3.31 0.03 6.13
CA ILE A 156 -3.57 0.86 7.31
C ILE A 156 -3.39 -0.04 8.53
N VAL A 157 -2.58 0.42 9.47
CA VAL A 157 -2.25 -0.30 10.70
C VAL A 157 -2.54 0.60 11.89
N LYS A 158 -3.52 0.23 12.72
CA LYS A 158 -3.92 1.01 13.90
C LYS A 158 -3.81 0.18 15.17
N GLY A 159 -3.12 0.74 16.16
CA GLY A 159 -3.08 0.18 17.51
C GLY A 159 -4.44 0.30 18.21
N GLY A 160 -4.84 -0.77 18.89
CA GLY A 160 -5.89 -0.76 19.91
C GLY A 160 -5.32 -1.13 21.27
N GLU A 161 -6.17 -1.17 22.31
CA GLU A 161 -5.72 -1.45 23.69
C GLU A 161 -5.05 -2.83 23.86
N LYS A 162 -5.50 -3.82 23.10
CA LYS A 162 -5.01 -5.23 23.22
C LYS A 162 -4.47 -5.80 21.93
N TYR A 163 -4.91 -5.29 20.79
CA TYR A 163 -4.65 -5.85 19.47
C TYR A 163 -4.45 -4.75 18.45
N THR A 164 -3.79 -5.09 17.36
CA THR A 164 -3.59 -4.20 16.21
C THR A 164 -4.50 -4.62 15.08
N SER A 165 -5.21 -3.65 14.52
CA SER A 165 -6.03 -3.84 13.33
C SER A 165 -5.24 -3.47 12.09
N VAL A 166 -5.26 -4.35 11.10
CA VAL A 166 -4.58 -4.20 9.81
C VAL A 166 -5.62 -4.31 8.71
N TRP A 167 -5.77 -3.25 7.92
CA TRP A 167 -6.61 -3.21 6.73
C TRP A 167 -5.73 -3.11 5.50
N ILE A 168 -5.95 -3.98 4.52
CA ILE A 168 -5.20 -4.01 3.26
C ILE A 168 -6.19 -3.93 2.11
N SER A 169 -5.92 -3.08 1.14
CA SER A 169 -6.62 -2.99 -0.14
C SER A 169 -5.64 -3.26 -1.27
N LEU A 170 -5.97 -4.21 -2.14
CA LEU A 170 -5.19 -4.54 -3.35
C LEU A 170 -6.13 -4.44 -4.54
N ALA A 171 -5.80 -3.62 -5.53
CA ALA A 171 -6.56 -3.55 -6.77
C ALA A 171 -5.63 -3.49 -7.98
N GLU A 172 -5.86 -4.35 -8.96
CA GLU A 172 -5.11 -4.35 -10.23
C GLU A 172 -6.10 -4.51 -11.39
N SER A 173 -5.93 -3.69 -12.41
CA SER A 173 -6.72 -3.75 -13.65
C SER A 173 -5.89 -4.30 -14.82
N ASP A 174 -6.56 -4.63 -15.92
CA ASP A 174 -5.93 -5.14 -17.15
C ASP A 174 -5.22 -6.50 -16.98
N LEU A 175 -5.71 -7.30 -16.03
CA LEU A 175 -5.20 -8.64 -15.78
C LEU A 175 -5.64 -9.62 -16.87
N ARG A 176 -4.69 -10.31 -17.51
CA ARG A 176 -4.98 -11.34 -18.55
C ARG A 176 -5.57 -12.63 -17.99
N THR A 177 -5.39 -12.87 -16.70
CA THR A 177 -5.81 -14.08 -16.00
C THR A 177 -6.39 -13.73 -14.64
N ARG A 178 -7.28 -14.58 -14.10
CA ARG A 178 -7.74 -14.48 -12.71
C ARG A 178 -6.62 -14.88 -11.74
N ARG A 179 -5.75 -13.93 -11.41
CA ARG A 179 -4.65 -14.08 -10.44
C ARG A 179 -4.79 -13.11 -9.27
N VAL A 180 -3.94 -13.25 -8.26
CA VAL A 180 -3.87 -12.26 -7.17
C VAL A 180 -3.45 -10.88 -7.72
N PRO A 181 -4.12 -9.79 -7.34
CA PRO A 181 -3.71 -8.44 -7.74
C PRO A 181 -2.46 -8.00 -6.97
N CYS A 182 -1.68 -7.09 -7.55
CA CYS A 182 -0.57 -6.40 -6.90
C CYS A 182 0.46 -7.41 -6.32
N SER A 183 0.82 -8.43 -7.11
CA SER A 183 1.61 -9.59 -6.64
C SER A 183 2.91 -9.23 -5.91
N TRP A 184 3.60 -8.16 -6.33
CA TRP A 184 4.79 -7.67 -5.63
C TRP A 184 4.48 -7.27 -4.19
N TYR A 185 3.43 -6.48 -3.96
CA TYR A 185 2.98 -6.07 -2.62
C TYR A 185 2.54 -7.26 -1.78
N LEU A 186 1.78 -8.19 -2.37
CA LEU A 186 1.31 -9.39 -1.66
C LEU A 186 2.47 -10.26 -1.20
N ASN A 187 3.52 -10.42 -2.03
CA ASN A 187 4.73 -11.13 -1.64
C ASN A 187 5.44 -10.48 -0.44
N LYS A 188 5.43 -9.14 -0.34
CA LYS A 188 5.99 -8.41 0.80
C LYS A 188 5.16 -8.54 2.07
N LEU A 189 3.89 -8.93 1.94
CA LEU A 189 2.98 -9.24 3.03
C LEU A 189 2.99 -10.72 3.45
N ALA A 190 3.88 -11.54 2.89
CA ALA A 190 4.07 -12.95 3.28
C ALA A 190 4.45 -13.14 4.77
N VAL A 191 4.78 -12.06 5.46
CA VAL A 191 4.95 -12.06 6.92
C VAL A 191 3.66 -12.42 7.65
N PHE A 192 2.49 -12.15 7.07
CA PHE A 192 1.20 -12.58 7.59
C PHE A 192 0.89 -14.00 7.14
N SER A 193 0.86 -14.93 8.08
CA SER A 193 0.76 -16.36 7.82
C SER A 193 -0.45 -16.72 6.94
N GLY A 194 -0.21 -17.48 5.86
CA GLY A 194 -1.23 -18.00 4.94
C GLY A 194 -2.04 -16.95 4.15
N LEU A 195 -1.60 -15.68 4.12
CA LEU A 195 -2.36 -14.59 3.50
C LEU A 195 -2.54 -14.78 1.99
N GLU A 196 -1.46 -15.06 1.26
CA GLU A 196 -1.49 -15.18 -0.19
C GLU A 196 -2.34 -16.36 -0.65
N GLU A 197 -2.18 -17.52 -0.01
CA GLU A 197 -2.95 -18.73 -0.31
C GLU A 197 -4.45 -18.49 -0.12
N GLU A 198 -4.83 -17.77 0.95
CA GLU A 198 -6.22 -17.48 1.24
C GLU A 198 -6.84 -16.51 0.24
N VAL A 199 -6.11 -15.45 -0.16
CA VAL A 199 -6.54 -14.54 -1.24
C VAL A 199 -6.72 -15.31 -2.55
N ARG A 200 -5.72 -16.13 -2.93
CA ARG A 200 -5.77 -16.94 -4.15
C ARG A 200 -6.98 -17.85 -4.17
N ARG A 201 -7.23 -18.58 -3.07
CA ARG A 201 -8.40 -19.43 -2.90
C ARG A 201 -9.70 -18.65 -3.09
N LYS A 202 -9.84 -17.48 -2.46
CA LYS A 202 -11.05 -16.63 -2.56
C LYS A 202 -11.32 -16.12 -3.97
N ILE A 203 -10.28 -15.80 -4.74
CA ILE A 203 -10.41 -15.41 -6.15
C ILE A 203 -10.88 -16.61 -6.98
N SER A 204 -10.33 -17.80 -6.76
CA SER A 204 -10.70 -19.01 -7.50
C SER A 204 -12.13 -19.49 -7.21
N GLU A 205 -12.61 -19.32 -5.97
CA GLU A 205 -13.98 -19.70 -5.55
C GLU A 205 -15.07 -18.81 -6.19
N ARG A 206 -14.72 -17.59 -6.62
CA ARG A 206 -15.66 -16.61 -7.17
C ARG A 206 -15.81 -16.83 -8.68
N LYS A 207 -16.95 -17.38 -9.08
CA LYS A 207 -17.29 -17.68 -10.48
C LYS A 207 -17.53 -16.41 -11.29
#